data_AF-A0A5N6UJI9-F1
#
_entry.id   AF-A0A5N6UJI9-F1
#
_cell.length_a   1.000
_cell.length_b   1.000
_cell.length_c   1.000
_cell.angle_alpha   90.00
_cell.angle_beta   90.00
_cell.angle_gamma   90.00
#
_symmetry.space_group_name_H-M   'P 1'
#
loop_
_entity.id
_entity.type
_entity.pdbx_description
1 polymer ?
#
loop_
_entity_poly.entity_id
_entity_poly.type
_entity_poly.pdbx_seq_one_letter_code
_entity_poly.pdbx_strand_id
1 'polypeptide(L)'
;MIQTVLFAQAAKNVVSNSALVNIALDIGPHPALRGPLSKTTGVSPEVHIPYSVCLIEAMGDIKAFHDAISLFCTCLPPSTVNFVVFERMTAPHSAGLTFVRLPLYPWKHGRSYWFKSRISST
;
A
#
# COMPACT_ATOMS: atom_id res chain seq x y z
N MET A 1 -28.46 -17.37 -10.28
CA MET A 1 -27.06 -17.70 -9.92
C MET A 1 -26.95 -19.22 -9.84
N ILE A 2 -26.41 -19.88 -10.86
CA ILE A 2 -26.44 -21.37 -10.98
C ILE A 2 -25.09 -22.01 -11.33
N GLN A 3 -24.07 -21.20 -11.58
CA GLN A 3 -22.74 -21.70 -11.91
C GLN A 3 -21.85 -21.74 -10.66
N THR A 4 -20.98 -22.76 -10.58
CA THR A 4 -20.02 -22.93 -9.50
C THR A 4 -18.95 -21.85 -9.52
N VAL A 5 -18.64 -21.27 -8.37
CA VAL A 5 -17.56 -20.29 -8.22
C VAL A 5 -16.22 -21.02 -8.10
N LEU A 6 -15.36 -20.89 -9.11
CA LEU A 6 -14.03 -21.54 -9.16
C LEU A 6 -12.92 -20.64 -8.56
N PHE A 7 -13.15 -20.12 -7.35
CA PHE A 7 -12.21 -19.20 -6.69
C PHE A 7 -10.80 -19.79 -6.56
N ALA A 8 -10.70 -21.07 -6.17
CA ALA A 8 -9.41 -21.71 -5.95
C ALA A 8 -8.56 -21.80 -7.22
N GLN A 9 -9.21 -22.12 -8.35
CA GLN A 9 -8.56 -22.19 -9.66
C GLN A 9 -8.08 -20.81 -10.10
N ALA A 10 -8.94 -19.79 -9.94
CA ALA A 10 -8.61 -18.41 -10.30
C ALA A 10 -7.43 -17.87 -9.47
N ALA A 11 -7.44 -18.10 -8.16
CA ALA A 11 -6.37 -17.67 -7.26
C ALA A 11 -5.03 -18.34 -7.61
N LYS A 12 -5.03 -19.65 -7.86
CA LYS A 12 -3.81 -20.38 -8.30
C LYS A 12 -3.28 -19.83 -9.62
N ASN A 13 -4.16 -19.62 -10.60
CA ASN A 13 -3.77 -19.11 -11.92
C ASN A 13 -3.17 -17.71 -11.84
N VAL A 14 -3.72 -16.81 -11.01
CA VAL A 14 -3.17 -15.46 -10.82
C VAL A 14 -1.78 -15.55 -10.20
N VAL A 15 -1.61 -16.34 -9.14
CA VAL A 15 -0.30 -16.47 -8.46
C VAL A 15 0.73 -17.19 -9.34
N SER A 16 0.34 -18.23 -10.08
CA SER A 16 1.27 -18.98 -10.94
C SER A 16 1.70 -18.21 -12.18
N ASN A 17 0.83 -17.35 -12.72
CA ASN A 17 1.13 -16.55 -13.92
C ASN A 17 1.72 -15.18 -13.60
N SER A 18 1.80 -14.78 -12.33
CA SER A 18 2.24 -13.44 -11.96
C SER A 18 3.68 -13.43 -11.44
N ALA A 19 4.57 -12.91 -12.27
CA ALA A 19 5.82 -12.32 -11.78
C ALA A 19 5.58 -11.00 -11.01
N LEU A 20 4.32 -10.52 -10.90
CA LEU A 20 3.97 -9.11 -10.66
C LEU A 20 2.71 -8.88 -9.81
N VAL A 21 2.35 -9.76 -8.86
CA VAL A 21 1.37 -9.36 -7.83
C VAL A 21 2.11 -8.64 -6.71
N ASN A 22 1.94 -7.32 -6.64
CA ASN A 22 2.62 -6.49 -5.65
C ASN A 22 1.84 -6.37 -4.33
N ILE A 23 0.51 -6.40 -4.39
CA ILE A 23 -0.39 -6.32 -3.23
C ILE A 23 -1.68 -7.11 -3.51
N ALA A 24 -2.39 -7.49 -2.46
CA ALA A 24 -3.73 -8.07 -2.50
C ALA A 24 -4.69 -7.25 -1.62
N LEU A 25 -5.91 -7.01 -2.11
CA LEU A 25 -6.92 -6.23 -1.42
C LEU A 25 -8.24 -6.99 -1.35
N ASP A 26 -8.78 -7.12 -0.14
CA ASP A 26 -10.11 -7.68 0.10
C ASP A 26 -11.14 -6.55 0.16
N ILE A 27 -12.10 -6.59 -0.75
CA ILE A 27 -13.15 -5.58 -0.87
C ILE A 27 -14.43 -6.21 -0.32
N GLY A 28 -14.68 -5.99 0.96
CA GLY A 28 -15.84 -6.51 1.67
C GLY A 28 -15.78 -6.18 3.16
N PRO A 29 -16.88 -6.40 3.91
CA PRO A 29 -17.04 -6.00 5.32
C PRO A 29 -16.14 -6.75 6.32
N HIS A 30 -15.49 -7.82 5.86
CA HIS A 30 -14.63 -8.67 6.68
C HIS A 30 -13.60 -9.39 5.78
N PRO A 31 -12.40 -9.77 6.29
CA PRO A 31 -11.39 -10.59 5.60
C PRO A 31 -11.84 -12.04 5.26
N ALA A 32 -12.94 -12.22 4.55
CA ALA A 32 -13.47 -13.55 4.24
C ALA A 32 -12.56 -14.36 3.31
N LEU A 33 -11.82 -13.68 2.42
CA LEU A 33 -11.00 -14.33 1.40
C LEU A 33 -9.56 -14.60 1.85
N ARG A 34 -9.11 -14.00 2.96
CA ARG A 34 -7.73 -14.14 3.46
C ARG A 34 -7.35 -15.59 3.70
N GLY A 35 -8.17 -16.30 4.48
CA GLY A 35 -7.95 -17.72 4.79
C GLY A 35 -7.99 -18.61 3.54
N PRO A 36 -9.08 -18.57 2.74
CA PRO A 36 -9.18 -19.32 1.49
C PRO A 36 -8.04 -19.05 0.50
N LEU A 37 -7.64 -17.80 0.31
CA LEU A 37 -6.53 -17.40 -0.56
C LEU A 37 -5.21 -18.01 -0.09
N SER A 38 -4.90 -17.89 1.20
CA SER A 38 -3.67 -18.43 1.81
C SER A 38 -3.61 -19.96 1.66
N LYS A 39 -4.70 -20.65 1.98
CA LYS A 39 -4.78 -22.12 1.88
C LYS A 39 -4.64 -22.62 0.45
N THR A 40 -5.20 -21.88 -0.50
CA THR A 40 -5.23 -22.27 -1.91
C THR A 40 -3.89 -22.10 -2.60
N THR A 41 -3.22 -20.97 -2.34
CA THR A 41 -1.99 -20.58 -3.02
C THR A 41 -0.74 -21.12 -2.33
N GLY A 42 -0.84 -21.54 -1.06
CA GLY A 42 0.31 -21.93 -0.23
C GLY A 42 1.20 -20.74 0.13
N VAL A 43 0.82 -19.54 -0.30
CA VAL A 43 1.50 -18.28 -0.05
C VAL A 43 0.88 -17.69 1.21
N SER A 44 1.65 -17.52 2.28
CA SER A 44 1.16 -16.74 3.41
C SER A 44 1.13 -15.26 3.00
N PRO A 45 -0.03 -14.57 3.12
CA PRO A 45 -0.16 -13.15 2.77
C PRO A 45 0.67 -12.22 3.67
N GLU A 46 1.34 -12.76 4.69
CA GLU A 46 2.26 -12.00 5.53
C GLU A 46 3.72 -12.09 5.06
N VAL A 47 4.07 -13.07 4.19
CA VAL A 47 5.48 -13.32 3.80
C VAL A 47 5.76 -13.02 2.32
N HIS A 48 4.76 -13.06 1.45
CA HIS A 48 4.99 -13.00 -0.01
C HIS A 48 4.16 -11.96 -0.76
N ILE A 49 2.92 -11.69 -0.34
CA ILE A 49 2.05 -10.69 -0.98
C ILE A 49 1.36 -9.86 0.11
N PRO A 50 1.75 -8.59 0.30
CA PRO A 50 1.10 -7.71 1.26
C PRO A 50 -0.43 -7.68 1.05
N TYR A 51 -1.19 -7.87 2.13
CA TYR A 51 -2.64 -8.02 2.11
C TYR A 51 -3.33 -7.00 3.01
N SER A 52 -4.38 -6.34 2.52
CA SER A 52 -5.25 -5.50 3.35
C SER A 52 -6.73 -5.72 3.04
N VAL A 53 -7.59 -5.21 3.91
CA VAL A 53 -9.05 -5.28 3.82
C VAL A 53 -9.59 -3.85 3.85
N CYS A 54 -10.58 -3.55 2.99
CA CYS A 54 -11.14 -2.20 2.92
C CYS A 54 -12.09 -1.87 4.07
N LEU A 55 -12.77 -2.87 4.64
CA LEU A 55 -13.80 -2.71 5.67
C LEU A 55 -13.67 -3.84 6.69
N ILE A 56 -13.80 -3.51 7.98
CA ILE A 56 -13.72 -4.49 9.06
C ILE A 56 -14.77 -4.10 10.10
N GLU A 57 -15.79 -4.91 10.28
CA GLU A 57 -16.94 -4.62 11.17
C GLU A 57 -16.54 -4.18 12.60
N ALA A 58 -15.50 -4.78 13.16
CA ALA A 58 -15.00 -4.45 14.50
C ALA A 58 -14.07 -3.21 14.55
N MET A 59 -13.85 -2.53 13.43
CA MET A 59 -12.95 -1.39 13.27
C MET A 59 -13.68 -0.25 12.56
N GLY A 60 -13.32 1.00 12.83
CA GLY A 60 -13.92 2.12 12.09
C GLY A 60 -13.62 2.02 10.59
N ASP A 61 -14.64 2.17 9.74
CA ASP A 61 -14.53 2.03 8.28
C ASP A 61 -13.43 2.93 7.68
N ILE A 62 -13.33 4.17 8.16
CA ILE A 62 -12.29 5.12 7.75
C ILE A 62 -10.90 4.57 8.04
N LYS A 63 -10.73 3.95 9.21
CA LYS A 63 -9.45 3.37 9.61
C LYS A 63 -9.10 2.18 8.72
N ALA A 64 -10.05 1.26 8.47
CA ALA A 64 -9.82 0.10 7.61
C ALA A 64 -9.43 0.52 6.19
N PHE A 65 -10.12 1.51 5.66
CA PHE A 65 -9.84 2.04 4.34
C PHE A 65 -8.50 2.81 4.27
N HIS A 66 -8.16 3.59 5.30
CA HIS A 66 -6.86 4.26 5.38
C HIS A 66 -5.70 3.25 5.51
N ASP A 67 -5.90 2.17 6.28
CA ASP A 67 -4.93 1.09 6.39
C ASP A 67 -4.70 0.44 5.01
N ALA A 68 -5.76 0.22 4.23
CA ALA A 68 -5.65 -0.22 2.83
C ALA A 68 -4.87 0.78 1.96
N ILE A 69 -5.18 2.08 2.00
CA ILE A 69 -4.44 3.12 1.25
C ILE A 69 -2.96 3.15 1.63
N SER A 70 -2.66 2.99 2.92
CA SER A 70 -1.28 2.98 3.43
C SER A 70 -0.46 1.84 2.81
N LEU A 71 -1.11 0.71 2.48
CA LEU A 71 -0.47 -0.41 1.80
C LEU A 71 0.00 -0.01 0.38
N PHE A 72 -0.82 0.74 -0.37
CA PHE A 72 -0.41 1.26 -1.68
C PHE A 72 0.81 2.20 -1.55
N CYS A 73 0.80 3.07 -0.54
CA CYS A 73 1.86 4.06 -0.34
C CYS A 73 3.19 3.44 0.10
N THR A 74 3.14 2.29 0.78
CA THR A 74 4.31 1.60 1.34
C THR A 74 4.86 0.52 0.41
N CYS A 75 4.00 -0.17 -0.34
CA CYS A 75 4.40 -1.30 -1.18
C CYS A 75 4.59 -0.93 -2.66
N LEU A 76 4.04 0.19 -3.13
CA LEU A 76 4.05 0.56 -4.55
C LEU A 76 4.83 1.87 -4.79
N PRO A 77 5.29 2.12 -6.03
CA PRO A 77 5.95 3.38 -6.37
C PRO A 77 5.05 4.59 -6.09
N PRO A 78 5.62 5.75 -5.70
CA PRO A 78 4.85 6.96 -5.36
C PRO A 78 3.88 7.44 -6.44
N SER A 79 4.17 7.16 -7.71
CA SER A 79 3.33 7.51 -8.86
C SER A 79 2.01 6.72 -8.93
N THR A 80 1.84 5.70 -8.09
CA THR A 80 0.68 4.80 -8.16
C THR A 80 -0.57 5.43 -7.53
N VAL A 81 -0.40 6.33 -6.55
CA VAL A 81 -1.51 6.96 -5.82
C VAL A 81 -1.63 8.43 -6.20
N ASN A 82 -2.81 8.83 -6.68
CA ASN A 82 -3.12 10.22 -6.99
C ASN A 82 -3.99 10.84 -5.88
N PHE A 83 -3.34 11.45 -4.89
CA PHE A 83 -4.02 12.09 -3.76
C PHE A 83 -4.90 13.28 -4.16
N VAL A 84 -4.54 13.99 -5.24
CA VAL A 84 -5.34 15.13 -5.74
C VAL A 84 -6.70 14.65 -6.24
N VAL A 85 -6.71 13.56 -7.02
CA VAL A 85 -7.96 12.95 -7.51
C VAL A 85 -8.75 12.36 -6.35
N PHE A 86 -8.09 11.66 -5.43
CA PHE A 86 -8.73 11.08 -4.26
C PHE A 86 -9.43 12.14 -3.38
N GLU A 87 -8.77 13.26 -3.09
CA GLU A 87 -9.35 14.36 -2.33
C GLU A 87 -10.57 14.96 -3.05
N ARG A 88 -10.47 15.20 -4.37
CA ARG A 88 -11.60 15.71 -5.15
C ARG A 88 -12.82 14.79 -5.13
N MET A 89 -12.61 13.47 -5.11
CA MET A 89 -13.71 12.50 -5.08
C MET A 89 -14.35 12.36 -3.69
N THR A 90 -13.55 12.46 -2.63
CA THR A 90 -13.99 12.17 -1.25
C THR A 90 -14.40 13.42 -0.47
N ALA A 91 -13.82 14.57 -0.80
CA ALA A 91 -14.08 15.85 -0.17
C ALA A 91 -14.20 16.96 -1.25
N PRO A 92 -15.21 16.92 -2.13
CA PRO A 92 -15.34 17.86 -3.26
C PRO A 92 -15.49 19.33 -2.85
N HIS A 93 -15.86 19.58 -1.59
CA HIS A 93 -16.03 20.92 -1.02
C HIS A 93 -14.89 21.31 -0.06
N SER A 94 -13.79 20.55 0.00
CA SER A 94 -12.63 20.97 0.79
C SER A 94 -12.03 22.25 0.20
N ALA A 95 -11.46 23.10 1.05
CA ALA A 95 -10.82 24.36 0.64
C ALA A 95 -9.53 24.16 -0.20
N GLY A 96 -9.28 22.94 -0.71
CA GLY A 96 -8.07 22.54 -1.39
C GLY A 96 -6.88 22.34 -0.45
N LEU A 97 -5.77 21.88 -1.05
CA LEU A 97 -4.50 21.61 -0.37
C LEU A 97 -4.03 22.86 0.38
N THR A 98 -4.27 22.89 1.69
CA THR A 98 -3.70 23.92 2.56
C THR A 98 -2.20 23.64 2.66
N PHE A 99 -1.37 24.59 2.27
CA PHE A 99 0.07 24.49 2.46
C PHE A 99 0.36 24.53 3.97
N VAL A 100 0.41 23.36 4.59
CA VAL A 100 0.80 23.22 5.99
C VAL A 100 2.32 23.43 6.05
N ARG A 101 2.77 24.28 6.99
CA ARG A 101 4.20 24.46 7.27
C ARG A 101 4.74 23.18 7.94
N LEU A 102 5.14 22.22 7.12
CA LEU A 102 5.78 20.98 7.55
C LEU A 102 7.29 21.19 7.78
N PRO A 103 7.91 20.40 8.68
CA PRO A 103 9.35 20.41 8.83
C PRO A 103 10.04 20.06 7.51
N LEU A 104 11.18 20.68 7.24
CA LEU A 104 12.01 20.34 6.08
C LEU A 104 12.52 18.89 6.21
N TYR A 105 12.84 18.28 5.07
CA TYR A 105 13.39 16.93 5.03
C TYR A 105 14.63 16.84 5.93
N PRO A 106 14.65 15.92 6.92
CA PRO A 106 15.74 15.80 7.87
C PRO A 106 16.92 15.08 7.22
N TRP A 107 17.75 15.83 6.49
CA TRP A 107 18.96 15.30 5.89
C TRP A 107 19.85 14.62 6.94
N LYS A 108 20.38 13.44 6.61
CA LYS A 108 21.32 12.73 7.47
C LYS A 108 22.70 13.38 7.41
N HIS A 109 22.94 14.36 8.27
CA HIS A 109 24.22 15.10 8.37
C HIS A 109 25.30 14.39 9.20
N GLY A 110 25.19 13.08 9.45
CA GLY A 110 26.13 12.34 10.30
C GLY A 110 27.54 12.17 9.74
N ARG A 111 27.78 12.54 8.47
CA ARG A 111 29.10 12.56 7.85
C ARG A 111 29.30 13.87 7.11
N SER A 112 30.46 14.49 7.32
CA SER A 112 30.92 15.62 6.52
C SER A 112 31.63 15.10 5.29
N TYR A 113 31.05 15.34 4.11
CA TYR A 113 31.70 15.09 2.83
C TYR A 113 32.47 16.34 2.43
N TRP A 114 33.75 16.41 2.84
CA TRP A 114 34.65 17.51 2.50
C TRP A 114 35.99 16.96 2.01
N PHE A 115 36.49 17.49 0.90
CA PHE A 115 37.82 17.17 0.41
C PHE A 115 38.78 18.32 0.70
N LYS A 116 39.78 18.07 1.55
CA LYS A 116 40.87 19.02 1.78
C LYS A 116 42.13 18.49 1.09
N SER A 117 42.68 19.28 0.17
CA SER A 117 43.96 18.97 -0.47
C SER A 117 45.06 18.84 0.59
N ARG A 118 45.91 17.81 0.47
CA ARG A 118 47.04 17.57 1.40
C ARG A 118 48.04 18.75 1.44
N ILE A 119 48.15 19.49 0.34
CA ILE A 119 49.08 20.62 0.19
C ILE A 119 48.55 21.88 0.90
N SER A 120 47.26 21.94 1.25
CA SER A 120 46.59 23.09 1.86
C SER A 120 46.77 23.18 3.39
N SER A 121 47.75 22.49 3.97
CA SER A 121 48.01 22.52 5.41
C SER A 121 49.06 23.58 5.70
N THR A 122 48.62 24.82 5.95
CA THR A 122 49.41 25.90 6.56
C THR A 122 48.68 26.35 7.80
#